data_AF-A0A1J8Q4A3-F1
#
_entry.id   AF-A0A1J8Q4A3-F1
#
_cell.length_a   1.000
_cell.length_b   1.000
_cell.length_c   1.000
_cell.angle_alpha   90.00
_cell.angle_beta   90.00
_cell.angle_gamma   90.00
#
_symmetry.space_group_name_H-M   'P 1'
#
loop_
_entity.id
_entity.type
_entity.pdbx_description
1 polymer ?
#
loop_
_entity_poly.entity_id
_entity_poly.type
_entity_poly.pdbx_seq_one_letter_code
_entity_poly.pdbx_strand_id
1 'polypeptide(L)'
;AYPGDHALGTYSSARSDTWILLSFLLILINSGLAHRAMKEDVYEGYRIPKGVTVVANIFSIARDEEMYPEPLEFKPERFLGSSPQVDPHKFVFGFGRRVCPGEYYIHPGRYRIECLRFISGVYFAEASLYLNLSCILAAFTISKPLNERGEEITPPAEFESIGALSQPKPFKCRFIPRNKDLLATLSQ
;
A
#
# COMPACT_ATOMS: atom_id res chain seq x y z
N ALA A 1 29.27 -7.79 -24.43
CA ALA A 1 29.40 -6.39 -23.99
C ALA A 1 28.59 -5.54 -24.96
N TYR A 2 27.42 -5.07 -24.53
CA TYR A 2 26.67 -4.01 -25.20
C TYR A 2 26.45 -2.89 -24.18
N PRO A 3 26.79 -1.64 -24.51
CA PRO A 3 26.71 -0.50 -23.62
C PRO A 3 25.29 0.09 -23.65
N GLY A 4 24.74 0.38 -22.47
CA GLY A 4 23.40 0.97 -22.37
C GLY A 4 22.86 1.13 -20.95
N ASP A 5 23.76 1.26 -19.97
CA ASP A 5 23.44 1.53 -18.56
C ASP A 5 23.15 3.02 -18.33
N HIS A 6 22.25 3.66 -19.09
CA HIS A 6 21.87 5.05 -18.83
C HIS A 6 20.45 5.34 -19.30
N ALA A 7 19.44 4.93 -18.52
CA ALA A 7 18.15 5.61 -18.32
C ALA A 7 17.15 4.74 -17.54
N LEU A 8 17.53 4.24 -16.36
CA LEU A 8 16.51 3.90 -15.35
C LEU A 8 16.16 5.22 -14.67
N GLY A 9 15.21 5.92 -15.29
CA GLY A 9 14.66 7.17 -14.80
C GLY A 9 14.33 7.05 -13.31
N THR A 10 14.83 8.02 -12.57
CA THR A 10 14.59 8.25 -11.15
C THR A 10 13.16 7.88 -10.77
N TYR A 11 13.01 6.72 -10.14
CA TYR A 11 11.81 6.33 -9.41
C TYR A 11 11.60 7.41 -8.35
N SER A 12 10.65 8.33 -8.57
CA SER A 12 10.58 9.56 -7.78
C SER A 12 10.25 9.23 -6.32
N SER A 13 10.98 9.86 -5.39
CA SER A 13 10.81 9.65 -3.94
C SER A 13 9.36 9.80 -3.48
N ALA A 14 8.60 10.70 -4.12
CA ALA A 14 7.21 10.97 -3.80
C ALA A 14 6.27 9.78 -4.09
N ARG A 15 6.58 8.93 -5.08
CA ARG A 15 5.77 7.75 -5.37
C ARG A 15 6.01 6.69 -4.31
N SER A 16 7.25 6.46 -3.90
CA SER A 16 7.59 5.55 -2.80
C SER A 16 6.98 5.98 -1.45
N ASP A 17 6.91 7.28 -1.16
CA ASP A 17 6.47 7.81 0.15
C ASP A 17 4.99 7.50 0.47
N THR A 18 4.12 7.49 -0.54
CA THR A 18 2.70 7.11 -0.36
C THR A 18 2.50 5.63 -0.05
N TRP A 19 3.41 4.76 -0.50
CA TRP A 19 3.31 3.31 -0.33
C TRP A 19 3.85 2.83 0.99
N ILE A 20 4.83 3.53 1.53
CA ILE A 20 5.36 3.28 2.86
C ILE A 20 4.23 3.28 3.90
N LEU A 21 3.24 4.17 3.78
CA LEU A 21 2.06 4.20 4.65
C LEU A 21 1.13 2.98 4.47
N LEU A 22 0.95 2.50 3.23
CA LEU A 22 0.19 1.27 2.94
C LEU A 22 0.93 -0.01 3.34
N SER A 23 2.26 -0.01 3.24
CA SER A 23 3.12 -1.16 3.53
C SER A 23 3.28 -1.35 5.03
N PHE A 24 3.48 -0.26 5.78
CA PHE A 24 3.75 -0.33 7.21
C PHE A 24 2.52 -0.22 8.10
N LEU A 25 1.55 0.58 7.71
CA LEU A 25 0.50 1.03 8.63
C LEU A 25 -0.90 0.57 8.19
N LEU A 26 -1.10 0.34 6.89
CA LEU A 26 -2.41 0.11 6.30
C LEU A 26 -2.35 -1.04 5.31
N ILE A 27 -2.10 -2.25 5.83
CA ILE A 27 -2.72 -3.41 5.19
C ILE A 27 -4.22 -3.22 5.41
N LEU A 28 -4.83 -2.49 4.49
CA LEU A 28 -6.27 -2.24 4.49
C LEU A 28 -7.03 -3.56 4.48
N ILE A 29 -6.42 -4.65 4.00
CA ILE A 29 -6.98 -5.99 3.91
C ILE A 29 -6.01 -7.01 4.55
N ASN A 30 -6.22 -7.36 5.82
CA ASN A 30 -5.33 -8.25 6.59
C ASN A 30 -5.22 -9.66 5.99
N SER A 31 -6.23 -10.09 5.24
CA SER A 31 -6.29 -11.41 4.61
C SER A 31 -6.79 -11.28 3.17
N GLY A 32 -6.16 -11.99 2.23
CA GLY A 32 -6.63 -12.04 0.86
C GLY A 32 -8.08 -12.55 0.77
N LEU A 33 -8.74 -12.28 -0.36
CA LEU A 33 -10.10 -12.74 -0.56
C LEU A 33 -10.15 -14.28 -0.56
N ALA A 34 -11.21 -14.82 0.06
CA ALA A 34 -11.42 -16.26 0.16
C ALA A 34 -11.56 -16.91 -1.22
N HIS A 35 -10.69 -17.87 -1.51
CA HIS A 35 -10.73 -18.71 -2.71
C HIS A 35 -11.29 -20.09 -2.37
N ARG A 36 -11.76 -20.83 -3.38
CA ARG A 36 -12.20 -22.21 -3.23
C ARG A 36 -11.31 -23.16 -4.02
N ALA A 37 -10.84 -24.22 -3.38
CA ALA A 37 -10.10 -25.28 -4.07
C ALA A 37 -11.03 -26.02 -5.05
N MET A 38 -10.73 -25.96 -6.35
CA MET A 38 -11.57 -26.59 -7.39
C MET A 38 -11.28 -28.07 -7.59
N LYS A 39 -10.14 -28.54 -7.10
CA LYS A 39 -9.69 -29.94 -7.08
C LYS A 39 -8.91 -30.20 -5.80
N GLU A 40 -8.67 -31.46 -5.49
CA GLU A 40 -7.76 -31.84 -4.43
C GLU A 40 -6.31 -31.51 -4.81
N ASP A 41 -5.53 -31.06 -3.83
CA ASP A 41 -4.13 -30.69 -3.99
C ASP A 41 -3.31 -31.02 -2.73
N VAL A 42 -1.99 -30.94 -2.83
CA VAL A 42 -1.06 -31.05 -1.70
C VAL A 42 -0.07 -29.89 -1.74
N TYR A 43 0.05 -29.16 -0.64
CA TYR A 43 0.96 -28.02 -0.51
C TYR A 43 1.77 -28.16 0.77
N GLU A 44 3.10 -28.09 0.68
CA GLU A 44 4.02 -28.24 1.84
C GLU A 44 3.72 -29.49 2.69
N GLY A 45 3.32 -30.59 2.05
CA GLY A 45 2.94 -31.85 2.72
C GLY A 45 1.51 -31.86 3.31
N TYR A 46 0.78 -30.75 3.25
CA TYR A 46 -0.61 -30.66 3.70
C TYR A 46 -1.58 -30.95 2.56
N ARG A 47 -2.54 -31.84 2.81
CA ARG A 47 -3.64 -32.13 1.87
C ARG A 47 -4.66 -31.00 1.89
N ILE A 48 -5.00 -30.47 0.71
CA ILE A 48 -6.03 -29.47 0.46
C ILE A 48 -7.18 -30.14 -0.30
N PRO A 49 -8.26 -30.54 0.37
CA PRO A 49 -9.38 -31.20 -0.29
C PRO A 49 -10.09 -30.30 -1.29
N LYS A 50 -10.72 -30.90 -2.31
CA LYS A 50 -11.63 -30.17 -3.20
C LYS A 50 -12.77 -29.54 -2.40
N GLY A 51 -13.08 -28.29 -2.71
CA GLY A 51 -14.22 -27.55 -2.14
C GLY A 51 -13.89 -26.73 -0.90
N VAL A 52 -12.72 -26.89 -0.28
CA VAL A 52 -12.34 -26.10 0.89
C VAL A 52 -12.07 -24.64 0.53
N THR A 53 -12.30 -23.76 1.50
CA THR A 53 -11.95 -22.36 1.40
C THR A 53 -10.48 -22.16 1.76
N VAL A 54 -9.75 -21.42 0.93
CA VAL A 54 -8.35 -21.06 1.13
C VAL A 54 -8.27 -19.54 1.21
N VAL A 55 -7.63 -19.03 2.26
CA VAL A 55 -7.47 -17.59 2.52
C VAL A 55 -5.97 -17.31 2.62
N ALA A 56 -5.48 -16.36 1.83
CA ALA A 56 -4.08 -15.95 1.91
C ALA A 56 -3.87 -15.04 3.14
N ASN A 57 -2.91 -15.38 3.98
CA ASN A 57 -2.57 -14.58 5.16
C ASN A 57 -1.59 -13.46 4.79
N ILE A 58 -2.13 -12.41 4.16
CA ILE A 58 -1.34 -11.23 3.73
C ILE A 58 -0.67 -10.56 4.93
N PHE A 59 -1.35 -10.49 6.07
CA PHE A 59 -0.81 -9.92 7.31
C PHE A 59 0.49 -10.58 7.75
N SER A 60 0.55 -11.92 7.72
CA SER A 60 1.77 -12.66 8.08
C SER A 60 2.87 -12.50 7.04
N ILE A 61 2.55 -12.50 5.74
CA ILE A 61 3.55 -12.29 4.68
C ILE A 61 4.19 -10.90 4.81
N ALA A 62 3.38 -9.88 5.03
CA ALA A 62 3.85 -8.50 5.19
C ALA A 62 4.64 -8.25 6.48
N ARG A 63 4.68 -9.22 7.41
CA ARG A 63 5.39 -9.14 8.69
C ARG A 63 6.40 -10.27 8.88
N ASP A 64 6.75 -10.94 7.79
CA ASP A 64 7.80 -11.94 7.81
C ASP A 64 9.14 -11.26 8.13
N GLU A 65 9.76 -11.63 9.25
CA GLU A 65 11.03 -11.05 9.70
C GLU A 65 12.20 -11.39 8.76
N GLU A 66 12.11 -12.48 7.99
CA GLU A 66 13.10 -12.82 6.97
C GLU A 66 13.02 -11.85 5.79
N MET A 67 11.81 -11.43 5.43
CA MET A 67 11.57 -10.48 4.34
C MET A 67 11.76 -9.02 4.79
N TYR A 68 11.32 -8.71 6.01
CA TYR A 68 11.26 -7.37 6.58
C TYR A 68 11.82 -7.38 8.00
N PRO A 69 13.14 -7.16 8.19
CA PRO A 69 13.71 -6.97 9.52
C PRO A 69 13.01 -5.83 10.27
N GLU A 70 12.68 -6.08 11.53
CA GLU A 70 11.86 -5.19 12.38
C GLU A 70 10.53 -4.82 11.69
N PRO A 71 9.65 -5.80 11.40
CA PRO A 71 8.48 -5.62 10.55
C PRO A 71 7.39 -4.74 11.17
N LEU A 72 7.46 -4.49 12.48
CA LEU A 72 6.52 -3.64 13.21
C LEU A 72 6.96 -2.17 13.25
N GLU A 73 8.21 -1.87 12.88
CA GLU A 73 8.77 -0.52 12.95
C GLU A 73 8.60 0.22 11.62
N PHE A 74 7.87 1.34 11.61
CA PHE A 74 7.67 2.18 10.43
C PHE A 74 9.01 2.68 9.84
N LYS A 75 9.54 1.98 8.83
CA LYS A 75 10.81 2.29 8.16
C LYS A 75 10.63 2.48 6.65
N PRO A 76 10.20 3.67 6.22
CA PRO A 76 10.05 4.06 4.81
C PRO A 76 11.18 3.60 3.90
N GLU A 77 12.40 3.76 4.40
CA GLU A 77 13.65 3.72 3.66
C GLU A 77 13.95 2.31 3.14
N ARG A 78 13.32 1.26 3.68
CA ARG A 78 13.53 -0.12 3.25
C ARG A 78 13.06 -0.40 1.82
N PHE A 79 12.22 0.48 1.26
CA PHE A 79 11.75 0.40 -0.11
C PHE A 79 12.50 1.36 -1.05
N LEU A 80 13.52 2.04 -0.54
CA LEU A 80 14.31 3.03 -1.28
C LEU A 80 15.74 2.51 -1.55
N GLY A 81 16.46 3.18 -2.45
CA GLY A 81 17.89 2.97 -2.67
C GLY A 81 18.22 1.84 -3.66
N SER A 82 19.47 1.36 -3.61
CA SER A 82 20.03 0.40 -4.56
C SER A 82 19.70 -1.06 -4.25
N SER A 83 19.28 -1.35 -3.02
CA SER A 83 18.89 -2.70 -2.57
C SER A 83 17.59 -2.63 -1.75
N PRO A 84 16.45 -2.32 -2.39
CA PRO A 84 15.17 -2.27 -1.70
C PRO A 84 14.70 -3.68 -1.33
N GLN A 85 13.97 -3.79 -0.22
CA GLN A 85 13.27 -5.00 0.18
C GLN A 85 12.10 -5.31 -0.76
N VAL A 86 11.51 -6.50 -0.61
CA VAL A 86 10.44 -6.96 -1.50
C VAL A 86 9.28 -5.98 -1.48
N ASP A 87 8.94 -5.48 -2.66
CA ASP A 87 7.78 -4.60 -2.85
C ASP A 87 6.47 -5.35 -2.49
N PRO A 88 5.70 -4.86 -1.49
CA PRO A 88 4.47 -5.50 -1.05
C PRO A 88 3.36 -5.47 -2.11
N HIS A 89 3.44 -4.62 -3.14
CA HIS A 89 2.51 -4.65 -4.28
C HIS A 89 2.40 -6.02 -4.93
N LYS A 90 3.44 -6.85 -4.81
CA LYS A 90 3.48 -8.20 -5.38
C LYS A 90 2.50 -9.18 -4.73
N PHE A 91 1.93 -8.84 -3.58
CA PHE A 91 1.06 -9.75 -2.83
C PHE A 91 -0.14 -9.09 -2.13
N VAL A 92 -0.12 -7.79 -1.81
CA VAL A 92 -1.21 -7.13 -1.07
C VAL A 92 -2.52 -7.03 -1.86
N PHE A 93 -2.45 -7.16 -3.18
CA PHE A 93 -3.60 -7.15 -4.09
C PHE A 93 -4.09 -8.56 -4.48
N GLY A 94 -3.54 -9.59 -3.85
CA GLY A 94 -3.92 -10.99 -4.05
C GLY A 94 -3.02 -11.72 -5.03
N PHE A 95 -3.46 -12.90 -5.48
CA PHE A 95 -2.59 -13.84 -6.19
C PHE A 95 -3.29 -14.51 -7.37
N GLY A 96 -2.49 -14.83 -8.40
CA GLY A 96 -2.91 -15.65 -9.54
C GLY A 96 -4.03 -15.03 -10.37
N ARG A 97 -4.93 -15.87 -10.89
CA ARG A 97 -5.99 -15.45 -11.83
C ARG A 97 -7.08 -14.55 -11.22
N ARG A 98 -7.09 -14.38 -9.89
CA ARG A 98 -8.07 -13.58 -9.14
C ARG A 98 -7.40 -12.43 -8.38
N VAL A 99 -6.19 -12.10 -8.76
CA VAL A 99 -5.52 -10.86 -8.38
C VAL A 99 -6.45 -9.67 -8.64
N CYS A 100 -6.41 -8.67 -7.76
CA CYS A 100 -7.26 -7.49 -7.87
C CYS A 100 -7.16 -6.93 -9.30
N PRO A 101 -8.26 -6.67 -10.02
CA PRO A 101 -8.17 -6.01 -11.33
C PRO A 101 -7.66 -4.57 -11.23
N GLY A 102 -7.68 -4.01 -10.01
CA GLY A 102 -6.98 -2.79 -9.62
C GLY A 102 -5.49 -2.99 -9.33
N GLU A 103 -4.92 -4.18 -9.55
CA GLU A 103 -3.48 -4.45 -9.67
C GLU A 103 -3.20 -4.79 -11.14
N TYR A 104 -2.42 -3.95 -11.80
CA TYR A 104 -2.03 -4.08 -13.19
C TYR A 104 -0.59 -3.62 -13.29
N TYR A 105 0.26 -4.62 -13.12
CA TYR A 105 1.64 -4.56 -13.57
C TYR A 105 1.67 -4.52 -15.10
N ILE A 106 2.07 -3.39 -15.68
CA ILE A 106 2.78 -3.41 -16.96
C ILE A 106 4.18 -3.94 -16.64
N HIS A 107 4.35 -5.26 -16.59
CA HIS A 107 5.66 -5.83 -16.78
C HIS A 107 6.01 -5.76 -18.27
N PRO A 108 7.12 -5.10 -18.67
CA PRO A 108 7.65 -5.27 -20.02
C PRO A 108 8.11 -6.72 -20.16
N GLY A 109 7.28 -7.59 -20.75
CA GLY A 109 7.73 -8.92 -21.17
C GLY A 109 6.87 -10.13 -20.80
N ARG A 110 5.65 -9.98 -20.23
CA ARG A 110 4.80 -11.17 -19.97
C ARG A 110 3.52 -11.33 -20.78
N TYR A 111 3.07 -10.34 -21.55
CA TYR A 111 1.91 -10.55 -22.43
C TYR A 111 2.08 -9.81 -23.75
N ARG A 112 2.45 -10.58 -24.79
CA ARG A 112 2.56 -10.16 -26.18
C ARG A 112 1.24 -10.42 -26.92
N ILE A 113 0.13 -9.95 -26.35
CA ILE A 113 -1.15 -9.93 -27.06
C ILE A 113 -1.76 -8.55 -26.88
N GLU A 114 -1.63 -7.78 -27.95
CA GLU A 114 -2.41 -6.60 -28.25
C GLU A 114 -3.89 -6.89 -28.05
N CYS A 115 -4.52 -6.18 -27.13
CA CYS A 115 -5.94 -5.85 -27.19
C CYS A 115 -6.20 -4.72 -26.19
N LEU A 116 -6.37 -3.51 -26.74
CA LEU A 116 -7.21 -2.46 -26.17
C LEU A 116 -8.43 -3.07 -25.47
N ARG A 117 -8.43 -3.06 -24.14
CA ARG A 117 -9.64 -3.14 -23.31
C ARG A 117 -9.29 -2.50 -21.95
N PHE A 118 -9.07 -1.19 -21.97
CA PHE A 118 -10.02 -0.17 -21.49
C PHE A 118 -10.35 -0.30 -19.99
N ILE A 119 -9.90 0.73 -19.27
CA ILE A 119 -10.12 1.08 -17.86
C ILE A 119 -9.19 0.37 -16.87
N SER A 120 -7.98 0.92 -16.77
CA SER A 120 -6.96 0.65 -15.76
C SER A 120 -7.45 0.99 -14.33
N GLY A 121 -7.72 -0.02 -13.51
CA GLY A 121 -8.16 0.16 -12.12
C GLY A 121 -7.06 0.56 -11.13
N VAL A 122 -5.78 0.25 -11.40
CA VAL A 122 -4.63 0.58 -10.52
C VAL A 122 -4.28 2.03 -10.56
N TYR A 123 -4.13 2.59 -11.77
CA TYR A 123 -3.84 4.00 -11.94
C TYR A 123 -4.91 4.81 -11.23
N PHE A 124 -6.14 4.29 -11.14
CA PHE A 124 -7.16 4.93 -10.35
C PHE A 124 -6.85 4.88 -8.85
N ALA A 125 -6.68 3.69 -8.23
CA ALA A 125 -6.43 3.61 -6.79
C ALA A 125 -5.13 4.33 -6.37
N GLU A 126 -4.03 4.08 -7.09
CA GLU A 126 -2.74 4.71 -6.86
C GLU A 126 -2.76 6.20 -7.17
N ALA A 127 -3.19 6.63 -8.36
CA ALA A 127 -3.16 8.05 -8.67
C ALA A 127 -4.17 8.82 -7.83
N SER A 128 -5.33 8.24 -7.49
CA SER A 128 -6.25 8.87 -6.54
C SER A 128 -5.61 9.03 -5.17
N LEU A 129 -4.97 7.99 -4.62
CA LEU A 129 -4.31 8.11 -3.31
C LEU A 129 -3.18 9.15 -3.36
N TYR A 130 -2.32 9.05 -4.38
CA TYR A 130 -1.22 9.97 -4.59
C TYR A 130 -1.70 11.42 -4.74
N LEU A 131 -2.72 11.66 -5.58
CA LEU A 131 -3.27 13.00 -5.81
C LEU A 131 -3.92 13.54 -4.53
N ASN A 132 -4.72 12.74 -3.83
CA ASN A 132 -5.34 13.18 -2.58
C ASN A 132 -4.29 13.55 -1.53
N LEU A 133 -3.29 12.68 -1.30
CA LEU A 133 -2.22 12.93 -0.34
C LEU A 133 -1.36 14.14 -0.76
N SER A 134 -1.00 14.23 -2.04
CA SER A 134 -0.23 15.36 -2.57
C SER A 134 -0.97 16.67 -2.42
N CYS A 135 -2.27 16.72 -2.76
CA CYS A 135 -3.10 17.92 -2.61
C CYS A 135 -3.26 18.32 -1.13
N ILE A 136 -3.51 17.35 -0.24
CA ILE A 136 -3.62 17.60 1.20
C ILE A 136 -2.30 18.16 1.74
N LEU A 137 -1.16 17.54 1.42
CA LEU A 137 0.16 17.97 1.89
C LEU A 137 0.65 19.26 1.21
N ALA A 138 0.17 19.58 0.01
CA ALA A 138 0.41 20.86 -0.64
C ALA A 138 -0.34 22.00 0.07
N ALA A 139 -1.60 21.75 0.47
CA ALA A 139 -2.46 22.75 1.10
C ALA A 139 -2.20 22.92 2.61
N PHE A 140 -1.93 21.81 3.33
CA PHE A 140 -1.87 21.78 4.78
C PHE A 140 -0.57 21.16 5.30
N THR A 141 -0.10 21.71 6.42
CA THR A 141 0.82 21.05 7.33
C THR A 141 -0.01 20.30 8.37
N ILE A 142 0.11 18.97 8.39
CA ILE A 142 -0.56 18.12 9.38
C ILE A 142 0.34 18.02 10.61
N SER A 143 -0.20 18.33 11.78
CA SER A 143 0.55 18.33 13.05
C SER A 143 -0.20 17.57 14.15
N LYS A 144 0.56 17.15 15.17
CA LYS A 144 0.03 16.46 16.36
C LYS A 144 -1.00 17.33 17.10
N PRO A 145 -2.00 16.75 17.78
CA PRO A 145 -2.89 17.48 18.67
C PRO A 145 -2.12 18.11 19.83
N LEU A 146 -2.67 19.19 20.42
CA LEU A 146 -2.13 19.80 21.63
C LEU A 146 -2.89 19.34 22.88
N ASN A 147 -2.17 19.26 24.00
CA ASN A 147 -2.78 19.18 25.32
C ASN A 147 -3.26 20.56 25.82
N GLU A 148 -3.86 20.61 27.01
CA GLU A 148 -4.32 21.85 27.66
C GLU A 148 -3.18 22.86 27.92
N ARG A 149 -1.92 22.39 27.93
CA ARG A 149 -0.71 23.20 28.15
C ARG A 149 -0.05 23.65 26.83
N GLY A 150 -0.61 23.28 25.69
CA GLY A 150 -0.07 23.62 24.38
C GLY A 150 1.07 22.73 23.87
N GLU A 151 1.33 21.58 24.52
CA GLU A 151 2.37 20.63 24.12
C GLU A 151 1.83 19.56 23.18
N GLU A 152 2.65 19.07 22.26
CA GLU A 152 2.25 18.06 21.30
C GLU A 152 2.08 16.67 21.94
N ILE A 153 0.95 16.02 21.66
CA ILE A 153 0.70 14.64 22.04
C ILE A 153 0.78 13.76 20.80
N THR A 154 1.63 12.72 20.83
CA THR A 154 1.59 11.68 19.79
C THR A 154 0.33 10.83 19.98
N PRO A 155 -0.59 10.79 19.00
CA PRO A 155 -1.75 9.91 19.09
C PRO A 155 -1.30 8.44 19.08
N PRO A 156 -1.98 7.55 19.82
CA PRO A 156 -1.64 6.14 19.82
C PRO A 156 -1.90 5.52 18.43
N ALA A 157 -0.97 4.69 17.95
CA ALA A 157 -1.08 3.99 16.68
C ALA A 157 -1.98 2.74 16.81
N GLU A 158 -3.26 2.97 17.11
CA GLU A 158 -4.24 1.91 17.31
C GLU A 158 -5.10 1.67 16.07
N PHE A 159 -5.33 0.40 15.77
CA PHE A 159 -6.14 -0.05 14.65
C PHE A 159 -7.34 -0.86 15.15
N GLU A 160 -8.45 -0.76 14.43
CA GLU A 160 -9.59 -1.65 14.58
C GLU A 160 -9.78 -2.45 13.30
N SER A 161 -10.22 -3.70 13.45
CA SER A 161 -10.51 -4.56 12.31
C SER A 161 -12.01 -4.69 12.12
N ILE A 162 -12.47 -4.39 10.90
CA ILE A 162 -13.85 -4.60 10.47
C ILE A 162 -13.84 -5.69 9.41
N GLY A 163 -14.10 -6.93 9.83
CA GLY A 163 -13.97 -8.10 8.97
C GLY A 163 -12.52 -8.30 8.52
N ALA A 164 -12.29 -8.36 7.20
CA ALA A 164 -10.94 -8.44 6.65
C ALA A 164 -10.22 -7.08 6.61
N LEU A 165 -10.91 -5.98 6.91
CA LEU A 165 -10.36 -4.64 6.80
C LEU A 165 -9.66 -4.19 8.07
N SER A 166 -8.53 -3.47 7.95
CA SER A 166 -7.87 -2.78 9.05
C SER A 166 -7.94 -1.27 8.83
N GLN A 167 -8.38 -0.53 9.84
CA GLN A 167 -8.41 0.93 9.80
C GLN A 167 -7.91 1.53 11.12
N PRO A 168 -7.27 2.71 11.09
CA PRO A 168 -6.88 3.39 12.32
C PRO A 168 -8.13 3.78 13.10
N LYS A 169 -8.09 3.65 14.43
CA LYS A 169 -9.13 4.20 15.29
C LYS A 169 -9.16 5.72 15.14
N PRO A 170 -10.32 6.38 15.35
CA PRO A 170 -10.39 7.84 15.30
C PRO A 170 -9.36 8.50 16.22
N PHE A 171 -8.52 9.37 15.64
CA PHE A 171 -7.52 10.13 16.38
C PHE A 171 -7.61 11.62 16.02
N LYS A 172 -7.20 12.48 16.95
CA LYS A 172 -7.16 13.94 16.72
C LYS A 172 -5.85 14.32 16.02
N CYS A 173 -5.94 15.25 15.09
CA CYS A 173 -4.80 15.93 14.47
C CYS A 173 -5.19 17.37 14.11
N ARG A 174 -4.19 18.20 13.78
CA ARG A 174 -4.40 19.57 13.34
C ARG A 174 -4.01 19.73 11.88
N PHE A 175 -4.87 20.36 11.11
CA PHE A 175 -4.58 20.77 9.73
C PHE A 175 -4.30 22.27 9.73
N ILE A 176 -3.04 22.65 9.50
CA ILE A 176 -2.60 24.03 9.51
C ILE A 176 -2.35 24.45 8.05
N PRO A 177 -3.11 25.40 7.50
CA PRO A 177 -2.97 25.82 6.11
C PRO A 177 -1.58 26.42 5.85
N ARG A 178 -0.91 25.96 4.78
CA ARG A 178 0.44 26.44 4.42
C ARG A 178 0.44 27.84 3.82
N ASN A 179 -0.65 28.18 3.11
CA ASN A 179 -0.87 29.50 2.55
C ASN A 179 -2.22 30.05 3.01
N LYS A 180 -2.22 31.26 3.58
CA LYS A 180 -3.43 31.95 4.06
C LYS A 180 -4.36 32.35 2.90
N ASP A 181 -3.82 32.62 1.72
CA ASP A 181 -4.61 33.01 0.55
C ASP A 181 -5.39 31.81 -0.02
N LEU A 182 -4.84 30.60 0.10
CA LEU A 182 -5.48 29.36 -0.35
C LEU A 182 -6.74 29.04 0.49
N LEU A 183 -6.76 29.41 1.77
CA LEU A 183 -7.95 29.28 2.63
C LEU A 183 -9.10 30.14 2.14
N ALA A 184 -8.80 31.37 1.69
CA ALA A 184 -9.82 32.29 1.21
C ALA A 184 -10.52 31.75 -0.05
N THR A 185 -9.80 31.00 -0.89
CA THR A 185 -10.38 30.31 -2.06
C THR A 185 -11.25 29.12 -1.70
N LEU A 186 -10.95 28.41 -0.61
CA LEU A 186 -11.73 27.24 -0.14
C LEU A 186 -13.01 27.63 0.60
N SER A 187 -13.14 28.89 1.04
CA SER A 187 -14.32 29.41 1.74
C SER A 187 -15.40 30.03 0.84
N GLN A 188 -15.25 29.94 -0.49
CA GLN A 188 -16.22 30.41 -1.49
C GLN A 188 -17.02 29.23 -2.07
#